data_AF-A0A2M6Y7I9-F1
#
_entry.id   AF-A0A2M6Y7I9-F1
#
_cell.length_a   1.000
_cell.length_b   1.000
_cell.length_c   1.000
_cell.angle_alpha   90.00
_cell.angle_beta   90.00
_cell.angle_gamma   90.00
#
_symmetry.space_group_name_H-M   'P 1'
#
loop_
_entity.id
_entity.type
_entity.pdbx_description
1 polymer ?
#
loop_
_entity_poly.entity_id
_entity_poly.type
_entity_poly.pdbx_seq_one_letter_code
_entity_poly.pdbx_strand_id
1 'polypeptide(L)'
;HRFPRKYTPSEVGLLAKTDELHEWLSGPASKKIMGREYEVYGHSEFGNISRISVAHLYNFTKSRPRHTDDNGLVEAKNGSVLRKNLGYAHIPQACAELLNEYHKGYLNPYINFHRPCFFPVSVIDHKGKIKKTYPYEEVMIPCSFNKSQDLLKRP
;
A
#
# COMPACT_ATOMS: atom_id res chain seq x y z
N HIS A 1 18.76 12.04 32.02
CA HIS A 1 17.65 11.07 31.95
C HIS A 1 17.41 10.72 30.48
N ARG A 2 17.46 9.45 30.07
CA ARG A 2 17.17 9.02 28.68
C ARG A 2 15.98 8.07 28.72
N PHE A 3 14.96 8.35 27.91
CA PHE A 3 13.81 7.45 27.80
C PHE A 3 14.22 6.09 27.23
N PRO A 4 13.63 4.97 27.71
CA PRO A 4 13.94 3.64 27.19
C PRO A 4 13.53 3.53 25.72
N ARG A 5 14.43 2.97 24.89
CA ARG A 5 14.13 2.72 23.46
C ARG A 5 13.26 1.46 23.34
N LYS A 6 12.04 1.65 22.83
CA LYS A 6 11.08 0.55 22.58
C LYS A 6 11.45 -0.31 21.37
N TYR A 7 12.15 0.25 20.39
CA TYR A 7 12.56 -0.44 19.17
C TYR A 7 14.08 -0.42 18.96
N THR A 8 14.61 -1.58 18.56
CA THR A 8 16.04 -1.78 18.29
C THR A 8 16.42 -1.22 16.91
N PRO A 9 17.71 -0.92 16.66
CA PRO A 9 18.17 -0.49 15.34
C PRO A 9 17.83 -1.48 14.22
N SER A 10 17.91 -2.79 14.51
CA SER A 10 17.59 -3.85 13.55
C SER A 10 16.12 -3.84 13.13
N GLU A 11 15.22 -3.63 14.09
CA GLU A 11 13.77 -3.49 13.81
C GLU A 11 13.50 -2.24 12.97
N VAL A 12 14.12 -1.11 13.30
CA VAL A 12 13.98 0.13 12.50
C VAL A 12 14.53 -0.06 11.08
N GLY A 13 15.59 -0.85 10.92
CA GLY A 13 16.12 -1.27 9.62
C GLY A 13 15.16 -2.16 8.84
N LEU A 14 14.50 -3.11 9.52
CA LEU A 14 13.48 -3.98 8.93
C LEU A 14 12.30 -3.15 8.39
N LEU A 15 11.86 -2.15 9.15
CA LEU A 15 10.86 -1.17 8.69
C LEU A 15 11.33 -0.43 7.43
N ALA A 16 12.56 0.09 7.42
CA ALA A 16 13.09 0.82 6.27
C ALA A 16 13.14 -0.05 5.01
N LYS A 17 13.57 -1.31 5.15
CA LYS A 17 13.61 -2.29 4.06
C LYS A 17 12.21 -2.62 3.55
N THR A 18 11.26 -2.82 4.46
CA THR A 18 9.85 -3.09 4.13
C THR A 18 9.24 -1.91 3.37
N ASP A 19 9.45 -0.68 3.84
CA ASP A 19 8.97 0.52 3.15
C ASP A 19 9.61 0.69 1.77
N GLU A 20 10.91 0.38 1.62
CA GLU A 20 11.59 0.44 0.32
C GLU A 20 11.02 -0.57 -0.68
N LEU A 21 10.75 -1.81 -0.23
CA LEU A 21 10.13 -2.85 -1.04
C LEU A 21 8.70 -2.51 -1.47
N HIS A 22 7.95 -1.80 -0.63
CA HIS A 22 6.56 -1.44 -0.87
C HIS A 22 6.35 0.00 -1.35
N GLU A 23 7.43 0.68 -1.75
CA GLU A 23 7.40 2.04 -2.28
C GLU A 23 6.76 3.09 -1.34
N TRP A 24 7.06 3.01 -0.04
CA TRP A 24 6.74 4.07 0.94
C TRP A 24 5.22 4.29 1.10
N LEU A 25 4.53 3.22 1.47
CA LEU A 25 3.09 3.25 1.74
C LEU A 25 2.71 4.16 2.92
N SER A 26 1.42 4.44 3.04
CA SER A 26 0.89 5.18 4.19
C SER A 26 1.18 4.43 5.50
N GLY A 27 1.38 5.17 6.60
CA GLY A 27 1.68 4.60 7.91
C GLY A 27 0.72 3.47 8.35
N PRO A 28 -0.60 3.57 8.13
CA PRO A 28 -1.54 2.47 8.38
C PRO A 28 -1.30 1.23 7.51
N ALA A 29 -0.94 1.40 6.24
CA ALA A 29 -0.66 0.30 5.32
C ALA A 29 0.66 -0.40 5.69
N SER A 30 1.74 0.34 5.95
CA SER A 30 3.01 -0.24 6.43
C SER A 30 2.81 -1.03 7.73
N LYS A 31 2.03 -0.49 8.69
CA LYS A 31 1.67 -1.21 9.92
C LYS A 31 0.95 -2.53 9.61
N LYS A 32 0.02 -2.53 8.66
CA LYS A 32 -0.75 -3.74 8.30
C LYS A 32 0.13 -4.79 7.63
N ILE A 33 1.10 -4.39 6.82
CA ILE A 33 2.08 -5.31 6.23
C ILE A 33 2.92 -5.96 7.33
N MET A 34 3.52 -5.17 8.23
CA MET A 34 4.32 -5.72 9.34
C MET A 34 3.50 -6.66 10.24
N GLY A 35 2.22 -6.38 10.45
CA GLY A 35 1.28 -7.28 11.11
C GLY A 35 1.14 -8.62 10.38
N ARG A 36 0.94 -8.59 9.05
CA ARG A 36 0.80 -9.80 8.23
C ARG A 36 2.09 -10.62 8.14
N GLU A 37 3.25 -9.96 8.02
CA GLU A 37 4.55 -10.62 8.04
C GLU A 37 4.73 -11.48 9.30
N TYR A 38 4.29 -10.97 10.45
CA TYR A 38 4.33 -11.73 11.70
C TYR A 38 3.20 -12.78 11.80
N GLU A 39 1.94 -12.37 11.61
CA GLU A 39 0.76 -13.21 11.94
C GLU A 39 0.43 -14.25 10.85
N VAL A 40 0.65 -13.92 9.58
CA VAL A 40 0.27 -14.77 8.44
C VAL A 40 1.47 -15.55 7.91
N TYR A 41 2.63 -14.89 7.79
CA TYR A 41 3.83 -15.52 7.22
C TYR A 41 4.80 -16.07 8.28
N GLY A 42 4.58 -15.77 9.57
CA GLY A 42 5.37 -16.35 10.66
C GLY A 42 6.77 -15.77 10.82
N HIS A 43 7.07 -14.61 10.21
CA HIS A 43 8.36 -13.96 10.30
C HIS A 43 8.56 -13.34 11.69
N SER A 44 9.22 -14.09 12.58
CA SER A 44 9.39 -13.74 14.00
C SER A 44 10.10 -12.40 14.24
N GLU A 45 10.94 -11.96 13.30
CA GLU A 45 11.65 -10.68 13.33
C GLU A 45 10.69 -9.46 13.29
N PHE A 46 9.47 -9.65 12.80
CA PHE A 46 8.43 -8.62 12.82
C PHE A 46 7.68 -8.56 14.18
N GLY A 47 7.95 -9.44 15.13
CA GLY A 47 7.13 -9.61 16.35
C GLY A 47 6.95 -8.34 17.18
N ASN A 48 8.01 -7.58 17.42
CA ASN A 48 7.92 -6.32 18.17
C ASN A 48 7.42 -5.17 17.29
N ILE A 49 7.93 -5.07 16.06
CA ILE A 49 7.62 -3.94 15.17
C ILE A 49 6.23 -4.00 14.54
N SER A 50 5.62 -5.18 14.41
CA SER A 50 4.21 -5.35 14.02
C SER A 50 3.24 -4.62 14.96
N ARG A 51 3.64 -4.42 16.22
CA ARG A 51 2.88 -3.72 17.26
C ARG A 51 3.09 -2.21 17.25
N ILE A 52 3.85 -1.68 16.30
CA ILE A 52 4.14 -0.25 16.22
C ILE A 52 2.86 0.58 16.02
N SER A 53 2.79 1.74 16.67
CA SER A 53 1.73 2.70 16.40
C SER A 53 2.07 3.53 15.18
N VAL A 54 1.05 3.95 14.42
CA VAL A 54 1.23 4.79 13.23
C VAL A 54 1.97 6.09 13.58
N ALA A 55 1.67 6.69 14.73
CA ALA A 55 2.38 7.89 15.20
C ALA A 55 3.89 7.64 15.42
N HIS A 56 4.27 6.48 15.96
CA HIS A 56 5.67 6.14 16.18
C HIS A 56 6.38 5.76 14.87
N LEU A 57 5.65 5.20 13.91
CA LEU A 57 6.10 4.95 12.55
C LEU A 57 6.47 6.28 11.86
N TYR A 58 5.61 7.30 11.97
CA TYR A 58 5.92 8.64 11.43
C TYR A 58 7.15 9.28 12.06
N ASN A 59 7.41 9.05 13.35
CA ASN A 59 8.65 9.54 13.97
C ASN A 59 9.91 8.91 13.37
N PHE A 60 9.84 7.66 12.90
CA PHE A 60 10.96 7.01 12.22
C PHE A 60 11.10 7.37 10.75
N THR A 61 9.99 7.75 10.08
CA THR A 61 10.02 8.10 8.66
C THR A 61 10.31 9.58 8.41
N LYS A 62 10.07 10.47 9.39
CA LYS A 62 10.36 11.91 9.29
C LYS A 62 11.80 12.27 8.92
N SER A 63 12.77 11.44 9.30
CA SER A 63 14.20 11.66 8.98
C SER A 63 14.65 10.96 7.70
N ARG A 64 13.75 10.29 6.97
CA ARG A 64 14.11 9.47 5.80
C ARG A 64 14.00 10.28 4.49
N PRO A 65 14.96 10.11 3.56
CA PRO A 65 14.83 10.67 2.22
C PRO A 65 13.69 9.97 1.48
N ARG A 66 12.70 10.74 0.98
CA ARG A 66 11.38 10.31 0.43
C ARG A 66 10.23 10.21 1.45
N HIS A 67 10.17 11.16 2.39
CA HIS A 67 9.00 11.35 3.25
C HIS A 67 7.79 11.86 2.44
N THR A 68 6.89 10.95 2.06
CA THR A 68 5.59 11.32 1.51
C THR A 68 4.58 11.36 2.65
N ASP A 69 4.05 12.54 2.99
CA ASP A 69 2.95 12.69 3.97
C ASP A 69 1.60 12.31 3.33
N ASP A 70 1.54 11.07 2.83
CA ASP A 70 0.71 10.71 1.68
C ASP A 70 -0.77 10.44 1.98
N ASN A 71 -1.25 10.89 3.13
CA ASN A 71 -2.68 10.79 3.47
C ASN A 71 -3.53 11.51 2.41
N GLY A 72 -3.05 12.64 1.86
CA GLY A 72 -3.73 13.36 0.78
C GLY A 72 -3.84 12.57 -0.53
N LEU A 73 -2.84 11.78 -0.93
CA LEU A 73 -2.91 10.99 -2.16
C LEU A 73 -3.80 9.76 -2.02
N VAL A 74 -3.87 9.15 -0.83
CA VAL A 74 -4.80 8.03 -0.58
C VAL A 74 -6.25 8.50 -0.70
N GLU A 75 -6.58 9.63 -0.06
CA GLU A 75 -7.91 10.23 -0.16
C GLU A 75 -8.23 10.71 -1.58
N ALA A 76 -7.25 11.30 -2.28
CA ALA A 76 -7.43 11.72 -3.67
C ALA A 76 -7.61 10.54 -4.64
N LYS A 77 -6.89 9.42 -4.44
CA LYS A 77 -7.04 8.20 -5.26
C LYS A 77 -8.37 7.51 -5.00
N ASN A 78 -8.79 7.40 -3.74
CA ASN A 78 -10.09 6.84 -3.38
C ASN A 78 -11.23 7.72 -3.90
N GLY A 79 -11.13 9.04 -3.69
CA GLY A 79 -12.07 10.01 -4.24
C GLY A 79 -12.17 9.95 -5.77
N SER A 80 -11.07 9.74 -6.48
CA SER A 80 -11.07 9.57 -7.94
C SER A 80 -11.86 8.34 -8.37
N VAL A 81 -11.77 7.23 -7.64
CA VAL A 81 -12.56 6.01 -7.94
C VAL A 81 -14.05 6.27 -7.73
N LEU A 82 -14.42 6.90 -6.61
CA LEU A 82 -15.82 7.27 -6.31
C LEU A 82 -16.41 8.16 -7.40
N ARG A 83 -15.69 9.22 -7.79
CA ARG A 83 -16.16 10.20 -8.78
C ARG A 83 -16.24 9.67 -10.20
N LYS A 84 -15.46 8.65 -10.54
CA LYS A 84 -15.59 7.95 -11.83
C LYS A 84 -16.84 7.08 -11.91
N ASN A 85 -17.27 6.50 -10.80
CA ASN A 85 -18.45 5.64 -10.76
C ASN A 85 -19.74 6.44 -10.54
N LEU A 86 -19.75 7.37 -9.58
CA LEU A 86 -20.93 8.13 -9.17
C LEU A 86 -21.07 9.50 -9.86
N GLY A 87 -20.04 9.93 -10.60
CA GLY A 87 -19.94 11.27 -11.16
C GLY A 87 -19.61 12.35 -10.11
N TYR A 88 -19.75 13.60 -10.53
CA TYR A 88 -19.37 14.79 -9.74
C TYR A 88 -20.54 15.44 -8.99
N ALA A 89 -21.73 14.85 -9.05
CA ALA A 89 -22.90 15.36 -8.33
C ALA A 89 -22.65 15.37 -6.81
N HIS A 90 -23.31 16.29 -6.10
CA HIS A 90 -23.27 16.34 -4.64
C HIS A 90 -23.90 15.06 -4.06
N ILE A 91 -23.20 14.42 -3.12
CA ILE A 91 -23.66 13.20 -2.44
C ILE A 91 -24.19 13.62 -1.06
N PRO A 92 -25.49 13.48 -0.78
CA PRO A 92 -26.04 13.75 0.54
C PRO A 92 -25.39 12.84 1.61
N GLN A 93 -25.08 13.41 2.77
CA GLN A 93 -24.43 12.67 3.86
C GLN A 93 -25.23 11.45 4.33
N ALA A 94 -26.55 11.51 4.27
CA ALA A 94 -27.43 10.40 4.62
C ALA A 94 -27.18 9.12 3.78
N CYS A 95 -26.63 9.27 2.57
CA CYS A 95 -26.32 8.15 1.69
C CYS A 95 -24.89 7.60 1.86
N ALA A 96 -24.05 8.24 2.70
CA ALA A 96 -22.64 7.90 2.81
C ALA A 96 -22.41 6.47 3.33
N GLU A 97 -23.21 6.02 4.29
CA GLU A 97 -23.10 4.67 4.85
C GLU A 97 -23.48 3.59 3.84
N LEU A 98 -24.63 3.73 3.18
CA LEU A 98 -25.09 2.82 2.13
C LEU A 98 -24.10 2.74 0.97
N LEU A 99 -23.56 3.89 0.54
CA LEU A 99 -22.52 3.92 -0.47
C LEU A 99 -21.27 3.18 0.02
N ASN A 100 -20.79 3.44 1.23
CA ASN A 100 -19.62 2.75 1.77
C ASN A 100 -19.80 1.22 1.80
N GLU A 101 -20.99 0.72 2.13
CA GLU A 101 -21.30 -0.71 2.08
C GLU A 101 -21.24 -1.27 0.66
N TYR A 102 -21.87 -0.60 -0.30
CA TYR A 102 -21.81 -0.99 -1.72
C TYR A 102 -20.36 -1.02 -2.24
N HIS A 103 -19.55 -0.01 -1.88
CA HIS A 103 -18.15 0.07 -2.28
C HIS A 103 -17.33 -1.07 -1.71
N LYS A 104 -17.51 -1.36 -0.41
CA LYS A 104 -16.77 -2.45 0.26
C LYS A 104 -17.21 -3.83 -0.24
N GLY A 105 -18.50 -4.05 -0.43
CA GLY A 105 -19.07 -5.35 -0.77
C GLY A 105 -18.94 -5.74 -2.24
N TYR A 106 -19.05 -4.77 -3.15
CA TYR A 106 -19.20 -5.07 -4.57
C TYR A 106 -18.18 -4.31 -5.44
N LEU A 107 -18.16 -2.98 -5.37
CA LEU A 107 -17.40 -2.18 -6.33
C LEU A 107 -15.88 -2.32 -6.16
N ASN A 108 -15.36 -2.21 -4.94
CA ASN A 108 -13.92 -2.30 -4.70
C ASN A 108 -13.37 -3.68 -5.03
N PRO A 109 -14.00 -4.81 -4.61
CA PRO A 109 -13.59 -6.14 -5.07
C PRO A 109 -13.56 -6.27 -6.59
N TYR A 110 -14.61 -5.79 -7.29
CA TYR A 110 -14.67 -5.84 -8.74
C TYR A 110 -13.55 -5.03 -9.40
N ILE A 111 -13.38 -3.77 -9.00
CA ILE A 111 -12.32 -2.91 -9.54
C ILE A 111 -10.96 -3.52 -9.24
N ASN A 112 -10.70 -3.98 -8.02
CA ASN A 112 -9.41 -4.58 -7.65
C ASN A 112 -9.12 -5.85 -8.44
N PHE A 113 -10.13 -6.62 -8.83
CA PHE A 113 -9.95 -7.86 -9.60
C PHE A 113 -9.73 -7.60 -11.10
N HIS A 114 -10.42 -6.61 -11.67
CA HIS A 114 -10.43 -6.36 -13.11
C HIS A 114 -9.52 -5.22 -13.55
N ARG A 115 -9.04 -4.38 -12.62
CA ARG A 115 -8.22 -3.22 -12.98
C ARG A 115 -6.79 -3.65 -13.31
N PRO A 116 -6.25 -3.25 -14.48
CA PRO A 116 -4.84 -3.40 -14.77
C PRO A 116 -3.99 -2.60 -13.77
N CYS A 117 -3.08 -3.29 -13.09
CA CYS A 117 -2.10 -2.73 -12.18
C CYS A 117 -0.82 -2.45 -12.95
N PHE A 118 -0.45 -1.17 -13.05
CA PHE A 118 0.81 -0.72 -13.63
C PHE A 118 1.86 -0.68 -12.53
N PHE A 119 2.90 -1.52 -12.63
CA PHE A 119 4.00 -1.52 -11.68
C PHE A 119 5.10 -0.56 -12.15
N PRO A 120 5.61 0.31 -11.26
CA PRO A 120 6.68 1.24 -11.61
C PRO A 120 8.04 0.54 -11.68
N VAL A 121 8.74 0.72 -12.79
CA VAL A 121 10.13 0.31 -12.99
C VAL A 121 11.03 1.50 -12.77
N SER A 122 12.10 1.30 -11.99
CA SER A 122 13.07 2.35 -11.69
C SER A 122 14.17 2.34 -12.74
N VAL A 123 14.30 3.44 -13.48
CA VAL A 123 15.36 3.63 -14.49
C VAL A 123 16.27 4.76 -14.04
N ILE A 124 17.58 4.54 -14.09
CA ILE A 124 18.58 5.55 -13.76
C ILE A 124 18.84 6.37 -15.02
N ASP A 125 18.58 7.67 -14.95
CA ASP A 125 18.85 8.61 -16.05
C ASP A 125 20.37 8.78 -16.26
N HIS A 126 20.79 9.26 -17.42
CA HIS A 126 22.20 9.55 -17.75
C HIS A 126 22.85 10.57 -16.79
N LYS A 127 22.04 11.32 -16.04
CA LYS A 127 22.44 12.26 -14.97
C LYS A 127 22.51 11.61 -13.56
N GLY A 128 22.31 10.30 -13.44
CA GLY A 128 22.28 9.58 -12.16
C GLY A 128 20.97 9.75 -11.37
N LYS A 129 19.95 10.39 -11.95
CA LYS A 129 18.65 10.59 -11.28
C LYS A 129 17.74 9.39 -11.51
N ILE A 130 17.19 8.82 -10.44
CA ILE A 130 16.20 7.73 -10.53
C ILE A 130 14.86 8.31 -11.04
N LYS A 131 14.34 7.74 -12.12
CA LYS A 131 13.00 8.02 -12.65
C LYS A 131 12.16 6.74 -12.58
N LYS A 132 10.87 6.90 -12.30
CA LYS A 132 9.89 5.80 -12.32
C LYS A 132 9.17 5.83 -13.67
N THR A 133 9.18 4.71 -14.36
CA THR A 133 8.48 4.49 -15.63
C THR A 133 7.44 3.39 -15.45
N TYR A 134 6.34 3.45 -16.19
CA TYR A 134 5.27 2.45 -16.16
C TYR A 134 5.17 1.77 -17.52
N PRO A 135 6.11 0.86 -17.84
CA PRO A 135 6.09 0.13 -19.11
C PRO A 135 4.80 -0.71 -19.22
N TYR A 136 4.28 -0.83 -20.44
CA TYR A 136 3.01 -1.53 -20.67
C TYR A 136 3.16 -3.05 -20.49
N GLU A 137 4.37 -3.55 -20.70
CA GLU A 137 4.76 -4.95 -20.59
C GLU A 137 4.67 -5.46 -19.15
N GLU A 138 4.86 -4.58 -18.16
CA GLU A 138 4.79 -4.89 -16.73
C GLU A 138 3.36 -4.76 -16.17
N VAL A 139 2.36 -4.46 -17.01
CA VAL A 139 0.98 -4.32 -16.58
C VAL A 139 0.39 -5.69 -16.28
N MET A 140 -0.03 -5.91 -15.04
CA MET A 140 -0.75 -7.13 -14.67
C MET A 140 -2.21 -6.86 -14.37
N ILE A 141 -3.09 -7.71 -14.88
CA ILE A 141 -4.51 -7.71 -14.48
C ILE A 141 -4.71 -8.88 -13.51
N PRO A 142 -5.11 -8.64 -12.25
CA PRO A 142 -5.20 -9.69 -11.23
C PRO A 142 -6.06 -10.89 -11.64
N CYS A 143 -7.18 -10.67 -12.34
CA CYS A 143 -8.01 -11.77 -12.85
C CYS A 143 -7.33 -12.64 -13.92
N SER A 144 -6.39 -12.07 -14.67
CA SER A 144 -5.65 -12.79 -15.72
C SER A 144 -4.53 -13.63 -15.10
N PHE A 145 -3.93 -13.15 -14.01
CA PHE A 145 -2.92 -13.87 -13.24
C PHE A 145 -3.48 -15.13 -12.55
N ASN A 146 -4.67 -15.06 -11.94
CA ASN A 146 -5.29 -16.22 -11.31
C ASN A 146 -5.70 -17.30 -12.33
N LYS A 147 -6.11 -16.91 -13.55
CA LYS A 147 -6.38 -17.87 -14.63
C LYS A 147 -5.12 -18.64 -15.07
N SER A 148 -3.96 -17.98 -15.12
CA SER A 148 -2.69 -18.66 -15.44
C SER A 148 -2.24 -19.65 -14.36
N GLN A 149 -2.50 -19.39 -13.09
CA GLN A 149 -2.20 -20.36 -12.02
C GLN A 149 -3.19 -21.53 -11.96
N ASP A 150 -4.46 -21.32 -12.32
CA ASP A 150 -5.45 -22.39 -12.45
C ASP A 150 -5.22 -23.29 -13.67
N LEU A 151 -4.67 -22.76 -14.77
CA LEU A 151 -4.33 -23.55 -15.97
C LEU A 151 -3.07 -24.41 -15.78
N LEU A 152 -2.22 -24.09 -14.81
CA LEU A 152 -1.06 -24.91 -14.40
C LEU A 152 -1.42 -25.97 -13.33
N LYS A 153 -2.69 -26.02 -12.88
CA LYS A 153 -3.21 -26.97 -11.88
C LYS A 153 -4.37 -27.82 -12.39
N ARG A 154 -4.54 -27.94 -13.70
CA ARG A 154 -5.42 -28.97 -14.28
C ARG A 154 -4.60 -30.26 -14.46
N PRO A 155 -5.14 -31.43 -14.10
CA PRO A 155 -4.45 -32.71 -14.27
C PRO A 155 -4.11 -32.98 -15.73
#